data_AF-A0A3G9G5T5-F1
#
_entry.id   AF-A0A3G9G5T5-F1
#
_cell.length_a   1.000
_cell.length_b   1.000
_cell.length_c   1.000
_cell.angle_alpha   90.00
_cell.angle_beta   90.00
_cell.angle_gamma   90.00
#
_symmetry.space_group_name_H-M   'P 1'
#
loop_
_entity.id
_entity.type
_entity.pdbx_description
1 polymer ?
#
loop_
_entity_poly.entity_id
_entity_poly.type
_entity_poly.pdbx_seq_one_letter_code
_entity_poly.pdbx_strand_id
1 'polypeptide(L)'
;MEPFRPAVDMVAKTLWEAGDTELTPAVKRQLTRMLSLDYQTANGRTPLSVCLSRLTNSLAKAYLKEVDKLDLPRPLIPLRDEA
;
A
#
# COMPACT_ATOMS: atom_id res chain seq x y z
N MET A 1 3.07 7.99 5.48
CA MET A 1 2.21 6.80 5.60
C MET A 1 0.76 7.08 5.20
N GLU A 2 0.22 8.28 5.47
CA GLU A 2 -1.17 8.65 5.17
C GLU A 2 -1.73 8.18 3.80
N PRO A 3 -1.01 8.29 2.66
CA PRO A 3 -1.56 7.87 1.36
C PRO A 3 -1.90 6.37 1.25
N PHE A 4 -1.32 5.53 2.11
CA PHE A 4 -1.46 4.07 2.05
C PHE A 4 -2.30 3.50 3.20
N ARG A 5 -2.84 4.33 4.09
CA ARG A 5 -3.77 3.88 5.14
C ARG A 5 -4.97 3.10 4.62
N PRO A 6 -5.60 3.48 3.47
CA PRO A 6 -6.72 2.72 2.93
C PRO A 6 -6.40 1.24 2.69
N ALA A 7 -5.15 0.90 2.34
CA ALA A 7 -4.71 -0.49 2.16
C ALA A 7 -4.88 -1.31 3.44
N VAL A 8 -4.46 -0.73 4.57
CA VAL A 8 -4.59 -1.33 5.90
C VAL A 8 -6.06 -1.46 6.25
N ASP A 9 -6.84 -0.41 6.03
CA ASP A 9 -8.27 -0.36 6.34
C ASP A 9 -9.04 -1.47 5.60
N MET A 10 -8.72 -1.73 4.33
CA MET A 10 -9.36 -2.80 3.57
C MET A 10 -9.02 -4.20 4.09
N VAL A 11 -7.77 -4.46 4.48
CA VAL A 11 -7.37 -5.75 5.07
C VAL A 11 -8.01 -5.92 6.44
N ALA A 12 -8.00 -4.88 7.28
CA ALA A 12 -8.64 -4.89 8.59
C ALA A 12 -10.16 -5.11 8.47
N LYS A 13 -10.81 -4.45 7.51
CA LYS A 13 -12.22 -4.66 7.20
C LYS A 13 -12.49 -6.11 6.79
N THR A 14 -11.66 -6.68 5.92
CA THR A 14 -11.82 -8.08 5.46
C THR A 14 -11.69 -9.08 6.62
N LEU A 15 -10.71 -8.87 7.51
CA LEU A 15 -10.54 -9.68 8.72
C LEU A 15 -11.73 -9.54 9.68
N TRP A 16 -12.22 -8.32 9.88
CA TRP A 16 -13.39 -8.06 10.70
C TRP A 16 -14.64 -8.77 10.15
N GLU A 17 -14.87 -8.71 8.84
CA GLU A 17 -15.97 -9.41 8.17
C GLU A 17 -15.84 -10.94 8.25
N ALA A 18 -14.62 -11.47 8.36
CA ALA A 18 -14.35 -12.89 8.61
C ALA A 18 -14.49 -13.31 10.10
N GLY A 19 -14.75 -12.36 11.00
CA GLY A 19 -14.83 -12.61 12.45
C GLY A 19 -13.46 -12.71 13.15
N ASP A 20 -12.37 -12.38 12.46
CA ASP A 20 -11.02 -12.40 13.02
C ASP A 20 -10.77 -11.13 13.86
N THR A 21 -11.11 -11.18 15.15
CA THR A 21 -10.94 -10.06 16.09
C THR A 21 -9.69 -10.16 16.96
N GLU A 22 -8.98 -11.29 16.92
CA GLU A 22 -7.76 -11.52 17.70
C GLU A 22 -6.50 -11.52 16.82
N LEU A 23 -5.40 -10.97 17.34
CA LEU A 23 -4.14 -10.85 16.60
C LEU A 23 -3.33 -12.15 16.62
N THR A 24 -3.89 -13.21 16.04
CA THR A 24 -3.24 -14.52 15.91
C THR A 24 -2.09 -14.48 14.89
N PRO A 25 -1.18 -15.47 14.87
CA PRO A 25 -0.16 -15.57 13.82
C PRO A 25 -0.75 -15.63 12.40
N ALA A 26 -1.94 -16.20 12.20
CA ALA A 26 -2.62 -16.21 10.91
C ALA A 26 -3.06 -14.80 10.49
N VAL A 27 -3.68 -14.04 11.41
CA VAL A 27 -4.11 -12.66 11.19
C VAL A 27 -2.91 -11.74 10.92
N LYS A 28 -1.82 -11.86 11.69
CA LYS A 28 -0.58 -11.12 11.44
C LYS A 28 -0.03 -11.39 10.02
N ARG A 29 -0.05 -12.65 9.58
CA ARG A 29 0.37 -13.01 8.22
C ARG A 29 -0.51 -12.34 7.17
N GLN A 30 -1.83 -12.34 7.34
CA GLN A 30 -2.73 -11.64 6.42
C GLN A 30 -2.46 -10.13 6.38
N LEU A 31 -2.29 -9.48 7.54
CA LEU A 31 -1.92 -8.06 7.60
C LEU A 31 -0.60 -7.79 6.85
N THR A 32 0.43 -8.62 7.02
CA THR A 32 1.71 -8.42 6.31
C THR A 32 1.61 -8.60 4.79
N ARG A 33 0.66 -9.41 4.29
CA ARG A 33 0.40 -9.57 2.85
C ARG A 33 -0.08 -8.27 2.19
N MET A 34 -0.51 -7.26 2.96
CA MET A 34 -0.83 -5.95 2.38
C MET A 34 0.34 -5.32 1.61
N LEU A 35 1.58 -5.63 2.02
CA LEU A 35 2.81 -5.11 1.40
C LEU A 35 3.05 -5.64 -0.01
N SER A 36 2.41 -6.77 -0.37
CA SER A 36 2.43 -7.37 -1.70
C SER A 36 1.22 -7.02 -2.54
N LEU A 37 0.27 -6.22 -2.03
CA LEU A 37 -0.86 -5.77 -2.83
C LEU A 37 -0.37 -4.83 -3.94
N ASP A 38 -0.81 -5.10 -5.16
CA ASP A 38 -0.40 -4.34 -6.34
C ASP A 38 -1.17 -3.03 -6.47
N TYR A 39 -0.48 -1.98 -6.88
CA TYR A 39 -1.03 -0.68 -7.23
C TYR A 39 -0.77 -0.39 -8.71
N GLN A 40 -1.66 0.39 -9.31
CA GLN A 40 -1.38 0.97 -10.62
C GLN A 40 -0.41 2.15 -10.46
N THR A 41 0.71 2.06 -11.16
CA THR A 41 1.70 3.14 -11.28
C THR A 41 2.03 3.42 -12.74
N ALA A 42 2.88 4.42 -12.98
CA ALA A 42 3.45 4.66 -14.32
C ALA A 42 4.27 3.47 -14.84
N ASN A 43 4.74 2.58 -13.94
CA ASN A 43 5.52 1.39 -14.30
C ASN A 43 4.62 0.14 -14.39
N GLY A 44 3.29 0.30 -14.43
CA GLY A 44 2.33 -0.80 -14.42
C GLY A 44 1.97 -1.26 -12.99
N ARG A 45 1.70 -2.56 -12.83
CA ARG A 45 1.41 -3.17 -11.53
C ARG A 45 2.66 -3.14 -10.67
N THR A 46 2.56 -2.57 -9.49
CA THR A 46 3.70 -2.40 -8.57
C THR A 46 3.27 -2.69 -7.15
N PRO A 47 3.98 -3.55 -6.40
CA PRO A 47 3.59 -3.89 -5.04
C PRO A 47 3.74 -2.69 -4.10
N LEU A 48 2.90 -2.64 -3.06
CA LEU A 48 2.87 -1.56 -2.07
C LEU A 48 4.25 -1.27 -1.45
N SER A 49 5.03 -2.30 -1.14
CA SER A 49 6.40 -2.16 -0.62
C SER A 49 7.31 -1.33 -1.52
N VAL A 50 7.19 -1.48 -2.85
CA VAL A 50 7.95 -0.70 -3.83
C VAL A 50 7.37 0.71 -3.94
N CYS A 51 6.04 0.87 -3.91
CA CYS A 51 5.40 2.19 -3.89
C CYS A 51 5.85 3.02 -2.67
N LEU A 52 5.93 2.42 -1.48
CA LEU A 52 6.44 3.07 -0.26
C LEU A 52 7.88 3.55 -0.42
N SER A 53 8.75 2.69 -0.96
CA SER A 53 10.17 3.01 -1.17
C SER A 53 10.34 4.17 -2.15
N ARG A 54 9.60 4.14 -3.27
CA ARG A 54 9.63 5.18 -4.30
C ARG A 54 9.07 6.50 -3.80
N LEU A 55 7.94 6.47 -3.08
CA LEU A 55 7.38 7.68 -2.48
C LEU A 55 8.39 8.30 -1.51
N THR A 56 9.01 7.49 -0.64
CA THR A 56 10.02 7.97 0.32
C THR A 56 11.20 8.61 -0.40
N ASN A 57 11.71 8.00 -1.48
CA ASN A 57 12.80 8.57 -2.27
C ASN A 57 12.38 9.89 -2.94
N SER A 58 11.22 9.92 -3.59
CA SER A 58 10.71 11.14 -4.26
C SER A 58 10.45 12.27 -3.26
N LEU A 59 10.00 11.96 -2.05
CA LEU A 59 9.79 12.92 -0.97
C LEU A 59 11.12 13.51 -0.50
N ALA A 60 12.15 12.68 -0.32
CA ALA A 60 13.49 13.16 0.02
C ALA A 60 14.03 14.12 -1.06
N LYS A 61 13.90 13.75 -2.33
CA LYS A 61 14.30 14.60 -3.47
C LYS A 61 13.51 15.91 -3.54
N ALA A 62 12.22 15.87 -3.23
CA ALA A 62 11.38 17.08 -3.18
C ALA A 62 11.85 18.04 -2.09
N TYR A 63 12.24 17.54 -0.91
CA TYR A 63 12.84 18.37 0.14
C TYR A 63 14.19 18.97 -0.28
N LEU A 64 14.96 18.26 -1.11
CA LEU A 64 16.20 18.75 -1.71
C LEU A 64 15.98 19.68 -2.92
N LYS A 65 14.72 19.91 -3.33
CA LYS A 65 14.33 20.69 -4.52
C LYS A 65 14.86 20.12 -5.84
N GLU A 66 15.10 18.81 -5.89
CA GLU A 66 15.53 18.10 -7.10
C GLU A 66 14.35 17.69 -7.98
N VAL A 67 13.15 17.56 -7.39
CA VAL A 67 11.91 17.17 -8.08
C VAL A 67 10.72 17.95 -7.52
N ASP A 68 9.74 18.23 -8.38
CA ASP A 68 8.52 18.98 -8.02
C ASP A 68 7.29 18.07 -7.82
N LYS A 69 7.44 16.76 -7.97
CA LYS A 69 6.34 15.79 -7.91
C LYS A 69 6.71 14.57 -7.08
N LEU A 70 5.76 14.14 -6.26
CA LEU A 70 5.84 12.89 -5.50
C LEU A 70 5.44 11.70 -6.38
N ASP A 71 6.14 10.58 -6.20
CA ASP A 71 5.84 9.32 -6.88
C ASP A 71 4.73 8.57 -6.11
N LEU A 72 3.50 8.96 -6.41
CA LEU A 72 2.28 8.37 -5.84
C LEU A 72 1.63 7.43 -6.87
N PRO A 73 1.15 6.24 -6.45
CA PRO A 73 0.30 5.43 -7.30
C PRO A 73 -1.03 6.14 -7.57
N ARG A 74 -1.67 5.79 -8.68
CA ARG A 74 -2.99 6.29 -9.06
C ARG A 74 -3.83 5.14 -9.61
N PRO A 75 -4.88 4.70 -8.90
CA PRO A 75 -5.45 5.29 -7.67
C PRO A 75 -4.64 4.97 -6.39
N LEU A 76 -4.98 5.63 -5.27
CA LEU A 76 -4.41 5.39 -3.91
C LEU A 76 -5.03 4.18 -3.20
N ILE A 77 -5.52 3.22 -3.98
CA ILE A 77 -6.04 1.94 -3.51
C ILE A 77 -5.37 0.84 -4.33
N PRO A 78 -5.12 -0.34 -3.73
CA PRO A 78 -4.63 -1.48 -4.47
C PRO A 78 -5.62 -1.89 -5.56
N LEU A 79 -5.06 -2.47 -6.61
CA LEU A 79 -5.81 -3.15 -7.65
C LEU A 79 -6.52 -4.36 -7.03
N ARG A 80 -7.76 -4.59 -7.48
CA ARG A 80 -8.43 -5.86 -7.22
C ARG A 80 -7.83 -6.90 -8.14
N ASP A 81 -7.52 -8.08 -7.61
CA ASP A 81 -7.28 -9.23 -8.46
C ASP A 81 -8.59 -9.51 -9.22
N GLU A 82 -8.53 -9.48 -10.54
CA GLU A 82 -9.63 -9.94 -11.39
C GLU A 82 -9.71 -11.46 -11.19
N ALA A 83 -10.78 -11.90 -10.50
CA ALA A 83 -11.14 -13.30 -10.34
C ALA A 83 -11.87 -13.80 -11.58
#